data_AF-A0A315AQ09-F1
#
_entry.id   AF-A0A315AQ09-F1
#
_cell.length_a   1.000
_cell.length_b   1.000
_cell.length_c   1.000
_cell.angle_alpha   90.00
_cell.angle_beta   90.00
_cell.angle_gamma   90.00
#
_symmetry.space_group_name_H-M   'P 1'
#
loop_
_entity.id
_entity.type
_entity.pdbx_description
1 polymer ?
#
loop_
_entity_poly.entity_id
_entity_poly.type
_entity_poly.pdbx_seq_one_letter_code
_entity_poly.pdbx_strand_id
1 'polypeptide(L)'
;MSILQNAIDSIQIGVEDFQSTDQRRQVSALRNIVAGMLLLMKEKLCELSPAHDKELLIKKEILPEQLADGTVVFKGRGKKTVDVLQIEERLSSLNVVVDWKRLNEITKLRNDLEHYYTDRSPDAVREIVAKSFLILRDFAVSALDEDPIELFGVDCWSALLETNDVYAAEEKACHESIQKINWKYSTVEDALKELRCPACHSSLIESTNETDTYPDIGLRCKSCSHDFQFEEVIEECISDLLSGAAHHAIKDGGDSPYGKCPHCFKDTYIFEENCCVACEDELEFTECIRCETSLGLDDQFNDGLCGYCQYVYEKSMDD
;
A
#
# COMPACT_ATOMS: atom_id res chain seq x y z
N MET A 1 19.18 11.24 -25.50
CA MET A 1 18.77 10.07 -24.71
C MET A 1 17.28 9.88 -24.95
N SER A 2 16.83 8.71 -25.40
CA SER A 2 15.40 8.40 -25.58
C SER A 2 14.75 8.17 -24.21
N ILE A 3 13.41 8.18 -24.17
CA ILE A 3 12.66 7.82 -22.95
C ILE A 3 12.94 6.37 -22.60
N LEU A 4 12.94 5.47 -23.59
CA LEU A 4 13.34 4.07 -23.42
C LEU A 4 14.71 3.90 -22.78
N GLN A 5 15.76 4.55 -23.31
CA GLN A 5 17.11 4.41 -22.75
C GLN A 5 17.16 4.94 -21.31
N ASN A 6 16.50 6.07 -21.04
CA ASN A 6 16.43 6.60 -19.67
C ASN A 6 15.69 5.65 -18.72
N ALA A 7 14.66 4.95 -19.20
CA ALA A 7 13.94 3.94 -18.43
C ALA A 7 14.86 2.76 -18.08
N ILE A 8 15.58 2.23 -19.07
CA ILE A 8 16.53 1.13 -18.93
C ILE A 8 17.66 1.53 -17.98
N ASP A 9 18.31 2.67 -18.22
CA ASP A 9 19.40 3.18 -17.39
C ASP A 9 18.94 3.34 -15.92
N SER A 10 17.72 3.84 -15.70
CA SER A 10 17.16 3.98 -14.36
C SER A 10 16.96 2.62 -13.69
N ILE A 11 16.43 1.62 -14.40
CA ILE A 11 16.23 0.27 -13.83
C ILE A 11 17.58 -0.37 -13.51
N GLN A 12 18.54 -0.31 -14.43
CA GLN A 12 19.87 -0.87 -14.25
C GLN A 12 20.60 -0.24 -13.06
N ILE A 13 20.66 1.10 -13.01
CA ILE A 13 21.26 1.83 -11.88
C ILE A 13 20.52 1.50 -10.58
N GLY A 14 19.19 1.36 -10.64
CA GLY A 14 18.39 0.99 -9.48
C GLY A 14 18.77 -0.38 -8.92
N VAL A 15 18.98 -1.37 -9.79
CA VAL A 15 19.44 -2.71 -9.40
C VAL A 15 20.89 -2.69 -8.89
N GLU A 16 21.78 -1.94 -9.55
CA GLU A 16 23.16 -1.76 -9.09
C GLU A 16 23.22 -1.12 -7.69
N ASP A 17 22.38 -0.11 -7.44
CA ASP A 17 22.28 0.56 -6.15
C ASP A 17 21.71 -0.38 -5.07
N PHE A 18 20.76 -1.24 -5.41
CA PHE A 18 20.23 -2.27 -4.50
C PHE A 18 21.31 -3.28 -4.09
N GLN A 19 22.14 -3.72 -5.05
CA GLN A 19 23.25 -4.64 -4.80
C GLN A 19 24.43 -3.99 -4.05
N SER A 20 24.42 -2.67 -3.87
CA SER A 20 25.50 -1.97 -3.21
C SER A 20 25.51 -2.23 -1.69
N THR A 21 26.72 -2.35 -1.14
CA THR A 21 26.94 -2.40 0.31
C THR A 21 26.75 -1.05 0.99
N ASP A 22 26.65 0.05 0.23
CA ASP A 22 26.38 1.38 0.77
C ASP A 22 24.87 1.55 1.05
N GLN A 23 24.50 1.51 2.33
CA GLN A 23 23.10 1.64 2.75
C GLN A 23 22.42 2.92 2.24
N ARG A 24 23.17 3.99 1.96
CA ARG A 24 22.62 5.23 1.40
C ARG A 24 22.05 5.05 -0.01
N ARG A 25 22.50 4.02 -0.74
CA ARG A 25 22.04 3.70 -2.09
C ARG A 25 20.74 2.92 -2.11
N GLN A 26 20.31 2.36 -0.98
CA GLN A 26 19.07 1.59 -0.91
C GLN A 26 17.84 2.42 -1.28
N VAL A 27 17.75 3.69 -0.86
CA VAL A 27 16.64 4.56 -1.28
C VAL A 27 16.82 5.08 -2.71
N SER A 28 18.05 5.19 -3.19
CA SER A 28 18.33 5.49 -4.60
C SER A 28 17.79 4.38 -5.50
N ALA A 29 18.01 3.12 -5.11
CA ALA A 29 17.50 1.93 -5.80
C ALA A 29 15.98 2.01 -6.00
N LEU A 30 15.24 2.27 -4.91
CA LEU A 30 13.79 2.43 -4.93
C LEU A 30 13.32 3.49 -5.93
N ARG A 31 13.90 4.69 -5.85
CA ARG A 31 13.54 5.82 -6.71
C ARG A 31 13.77 5.49 -8.17
N ASN A 32 14.92 4.90 -8.47
CA ASN A 32 15.35 4.60 -9.83
C ASN A 32 14.51 3.47 -10.45
N ILE A 33 14.21 2.40 -9.71
CA ILE A 33 13.35 1.30 -10.20
C ILE A 33 11.94 1.80 -10.49
N VAL A 34 11.32 2.52 -9.54
CA VAL A 34 9.95 3.04 -9.72
C VAL A 34 9.89 4.07 -10.85
N ALA A 35 10.85 4.99 -10.92
CA ALA A 35 10.94 5.95 -12.02
C ALA A 35 11.12 5.25 -13.38
N GLY A 36 11.97 4.22 -13.44
CA GLY A 36 12.22 3.43 -14.63
C GLY A 36 10.98 2.70 -15.14
N MET A 37 10.20 2.06 -14.25
CA MET A 37 8.90 1.44 -14.61
C MET A 37 7.94 2.47 -15.23
N LEU A 38 7.81 3.64 -14.60
CA LEU A 38 6.93 4.70 -15.11
C LEU A 38 7.44 5.27 -16.45
N LEU A 39 8.75 5.30 -16.67
CA LEU A 39 9.34 5.70 -17.95
C LEU A 39 9.11 4.66 -19.05
N LEU A 40 9.17 3.35 -18.76
CA LEU A 40 8.77 2.31 -19.73
C LEU A 40 7.31 2.47 -20.16
N MET A 41 6.42 2.74 -19.20
CA MET A 41 5.02 3.01 -19.49
C MET A 41 4.83 4.26 -20.36
N LYS A 42 5.62 5.31 -20.11
CA LYS A 42 5.65 6.50 -20.96
C LYS A 42 6.23 6.22 -22.35
N GLU A 43 7.22 5.35 -22.48
CA GLU A 43 7.70 4.91 -23.80
C GLU A 43 6.57 4.22 -24.58
N LYS A 44 5.80 3.33 -23.94
CA LYS A 44 4.67 2.70 -24.63
C LYS A 44 3.63 3.72 -25.10
N LEU A 45 3.36 4.75 -24.30
CA LEU A 45 2.51 5.87 -24.73
C LEU A 45 3.13 6.63 -25.91
N CYS A 46 4.45 6.77 -25.98
CA CYS A 46 5.12 7.35 -27.14
C CYS A 46 5.00 6.47 -28.40
N GLU A 47 5.12 5.14 -28.29
CA GLU A 47 4.90 4.22 -29.41
C GLU A 47 3.47 4.27 -29.95
N LEU A 48 2.49 4.37 -29.05
CA LEU A 48 1.07 4.46 -29.38
C LEU A 48 0.64 5.87 -29.82
N SER A 49 1.51 6.87 -29.66
CA SER A 49 1.21 8.24 -30.06
C SER A 49 1.16 8.35 -31.59
N PRO A 50 0.33 9.26 -32.13
CA PRO A 50 0.24 9.46 -33.57
C PRO A 50 1.59 9.82 -34.21
N ALA A 51 1.82 9.37 -35.45
CA ALA A 51 3.09 9.60 -36.15
C ALA A 51 3.48 11.09 -36.29
N HIS A 52 2.52 12.00 -36.24
CA HIS A 52 2.76 13.45 -36.34
C HIS A 52 3.19 14.10 -35.02
N ASP A 53 2.97 13.44 -33.88
CA ASP A 53 3.37 13.91 -32.55
C ASP A 53 3.61 12.70 -31.64
N LYS A 54 4.86 12.22 -31.61
CA LYS A 54 5.28 11.06 -30.81
C LYS A 54 5.22 11.28 -29.30
N GLU A 55 5.01 12.51 -28.84
CA GLU A 55 4.88 12.80 -27.41
C GLU A 55 3.43 13.08 -27.00
N LEU A 56 2.47 13.03 -27.92
CA LEU A 56 1.09 13.44 -27.65
C LEU A 56 0.51 12.78 -26.40
N LEU A 57 0.63 11.44 -26.31
CA LEU A 57 0.06 10.67 -25.21
C LEU A 57 0.86 10.74 -23.91
N ILE A 58 2.02 11.41 -23.87
CA ILE A 58 2.72 11.69 -22.62
C ILE A 58 2.48 13.12 -22.11
N LYS A 59 1.82 13.99 -22.88
CA LYS A 59 1.53 15.38 -22.47
C LYS A 59 0.35 15.43 -21.53
N LYS A 60 0.47 16.20 -20.45
CA LYS A 60 -0.59 16.32 -19.44
C LYS A 60 -1.89 16.92 -20.01
N GLU A 61 -1.77 17.93 -20.86
CA GLU A 61 -2.89 18.58 -21.53
C GLU A 61 -2.86 18.25 -23.02
N ILE A 62 -3.99 17.81 -23.57
CA ILE A 62 -4.21 17.56 -24.99
C ILE A 62 -5.39 18.41 -25.43
N LEU A 63 -5.21 19.26 -26.45
CA LEU A 63 -6.24 20.17 -26.95
C LEU A 63 -6.43 20.02 -28.46
N PRO A 64 -7.65 20.24 -28.97
CA PRO A 64 -7.89 20.32 -30.40
C PRO A 64 -7.25 21.59 -30.99
N GLU A 65 -6.62 21.45 -32.15
CA GLU A 65 -6.09 22.53 -32.98
C GLU A 65 -6.63 22.36 -34.39
N GLN A 66 -7.16 23.43 -34.98
CA GLN A 66 -7.65 23.42 -36.34
C GLN A 66 -6.52 23.81 -37.30
N LEU A 67 -6.20 22.91 -38.24
CA LEU A 67 -5.26 23.15 -39.32
C LEU A 67 -5.85 24.10 -40.37
N ALA A 68 -5.00 24.65 -41.23
CA ALA A 68 -5.39 25.61 -42.27
C ALA A 68 -6.40 25.04 -43.30
N ASP A 69 -6.45 23.72 -43.45
CA ASP A 69 -7.41 23.01 -44.31
C ASP A 69 -8.76 22.73 -43.62
N GLY A 70 -8.92 23.14 -42.36
CA GLY A 70 -10.11 22.94 -41.55
C GLY A 70 -10.13 21.66 -40.72
N THR A 71 -9.14 20.76 -40.90
CA THR A 71 -9.01 19.51 -40.14
C THR A 71 -8.70 19.80 -38.66
N VAL A 72 -9.40 19.14 -37.74
CA VAL A 72 -9.09 19.20 -36.31
C VAL A 72 -8.13 18.08 -35.95
N VAL A 73 -6.95 18.44 -35.43
CA VAL A 73 -5.96 17.51 -34.87
C VAL A 73 -5.81 17.77 -33.38
N PHE A 74 -5.36 16.77 -32.62
CA PHE A 74 -5.04 16.97 -31.21
C PHE A 74 -3.54 17.22 -31.06
N LYS A 75 -3.18 18.25 -30.29
CA LYS A 75 -1.79 18.52 -29.92
C LYS A 75 -1.63 18.61 -28.41
N GLY A 76 -0.47 18.17 -27.95
CA GLY A 76 -0.09 18.31 -26.56
C GLY A 76 0.29 19.75 -26.23
N ARG A 77 -0.15 20.26 -25.07
CA ARG A 77 0.16 21.60 -24.59
C ARG A 77 1.12 21.57 -23.41
N GLY A 78 2.11 22.47 -23.46
CA GLY A 78 3.04 22.71 -22.36
C GLY A 78 4.13 21.65 -22.21
N LYS A 79 4.87 21.74 -21.09
CA LYS A 79 6.02 20.87 -20.79
C LYS A 79 5.73 19.77 -19.77
N LYS A 80 4.58 19.84 -19.09
CA LYS A 80 4.20 18.86 -18.08
C LYS A 80 3.82 17.55 -18.75
N THR A 81 4.30 16.44 -18.19
CA THR A 81 3.92 15.09 -18.63
C THR A 81 2.89 14.50 -17.69
N VAL A 82 2.27 13.41 -18.15
CA VAL A 82 1.33 12.61 -17.36
C VAL A 82 1.96 12.12 -16.04
N ASP A 83 1.15 12.13 -14.99
CA ASP A 83 1.42 11.48 -13.71
C ASP A 83 0.92 10.01 -13.73
N VAL A 84 1.12 9.27 -12.63
CA VAL A 84 0.84 7.82 -12.57
C VAL A 84 -0.63 7.51 -12.88
N LEU A 85 -1.55 8.29 -12.32
CA LEU A 85 -2.99 8.11 -12.57
C LEU A 85 -3.31 8.34 -14.06
N GLN A 86 -2.77 9.40 -14.65
CA GLN A 86 -2.97 9.68 -16.08
C GLN A 86 -2.31 8.64 -17.00
N ILE A 87 -1.22 7.98 -16.56
CA ILE A 87 -0.61 6.86 -17.28
C ILE A 87 -1.57 5.66 -17.24
N GLU A 88 -2.11 5.32 -16.07
CA GLU A 88 -3.07 4.23 -15.87
C GLU A 88 -4.32 4.40 -16.72
N GLU A 89 -4.95 5.57 -16.67
CA GLU A 89 -6.14 5.89 -17.47
C GLU A 89 -5.86 5.72 -18.97
N ARG A 90 -4.73 6.23 -19.46
CA ARG A 90 -4.40 6.21 -20.89
C ARG A 90 -4.06 4.81 -21.37
N LEU A 91 -3.16 4.10 -20.69
CA LEU A 91 -2.78 2.75 -21.08
C LEU A 91 -3.97 1.79 -21.00
N SER A 92 -4.82 1.91 -19.97
CA SER A 92 -6.05 1.13 -19.86
C SER A 92 -7.03 1.42 -20.99
N SER A 93 -7.23 2.71 -21.35
CA SER A 93 -8.09 3.09 -22.48
C SER A 93 -7.59 2.59 -23.83
N LEU A 94 -6.28 2.33 -23.94
CA LEU A 94 -5.60 1.80 -25.12
C LEU A 94 -5.48 0.28 -25.08
N ASN A 95 -6.11 -0.39 -24.10
CA ASN A 95 -6.07 -1.84 -23.88
C ASN A 95 -4.66 -2.41 -23.68
N VAL A 96 -3.75 -1.62 -23.10
CA VAL A 96 -2.44 -2.11 -22.66
C VAL A 96 -2.61 -2.73 -21.28
N VAL A 97 -2.26 -4.01 -21.17
CA VAL A 97 -2.37 -4.77 -19.92
C VAL A 97 -1.18 -4.44 -19.01
N VAL A 98 -1.49 -4.01 -17.79
CA VAL A 98 -0.51 -3.74 -16.73
C VAL A 98 -1.12 -4.22 -15.41
N ASP A 99 -0.30 -4.81 -14.53
CA ASP A 99 -0.71 -5.11 -13.16
C ASP A 99 -0.71 -3.81 -12.32
N TRP A 100 -1.77 -3.00 -12.48
CA TRP A 100 -1.94 -1.73 -11.79
C TRP A 100 -2.02 -1.90 -10.27
N LYS A 101 -2.59 -3.00 -9.79
CA LYS A 101 -2.66 -3.31 -8.37
C LYS A 101 -1.25 -3.39 -7.77
N ARG A 102 -0.37 -4.18 -8.39
CA ARG A 102 1.03 -4.31 -7.96
C ARG A 102 1.83 -3.03 -8.12
N LEU A 103 1.61 -2.25 -9.18
CA LEU A 103 2.27 -0.95 -9.35
C LEU A 103 1.88 0.03 -8.24
N ASN A 104 0.61 0.05 -7.87
CA ASN A 104 0.09 0.90 -6.79
C ASN A 104 0.65 0.45 -5.43
N GLU A 105 0.74 -0.86 -5.17
CA GLU A 105 1.41 -1.41 -3.97
C GLU A 105 2.89 -0.97 -3.90
N ILE A 106 3.65 -1.10 -4.98
CA ILE A 106 5.06 -0.67 -5.03
C ILE A 106 5.18 0.84 -4.81
N THR A 107 4.27 1.62 -5.41
CA THR A 107 4.29 3.09 -5.28
C THR A 107 3.94 3.53 -3.86
N LYS A 108 2.95 2.88 -3.22
CA LYS A 108 2.60 3.07 -1.80
C LYS A 108 3.82 2.75 -0.93
N LEU A 109 4.39 1.56 -1.06
CA LEU A 109 5.55 1.13 -0.28
C LEU A 109 6.76 2.07 -0.47
N ARG A 110 7.00 2.57 -1.69
CA ARG A 110 8.05 3.59 -1.93
C ARG A 110 7.76 4.88 -1.17
N ASN A 111 6.52 5.38 -1.19
CA ASN A 111 6.15 6.60 -0.48
C ASN A 111 6.29 6.40 1.04
N ASP A 112 5.82 5.27 1.57
CA ASP A 112 5.92 4.96 3.00
C ASP A 112 7.39 4.96 3.44
N LEU A 113 8.27 4.30 2.69
CA LEU A 113 9.71 4.29 2.95
C LEU A 113 10.35 5.69 2.83
N GLU A 114 9.85 6.57 1.96
CA GLU A 114 10.28 7.97 1.87
C GLU A 114 9.74 8.86 2.99
N HIS A 115 8.66 8.47 3.65
CA HIS A 115 8.09 9.21 4.79
C HIS A 115 8.74 8.77 6.11
N TYR A 116 9.03 7.48 6.29
CA TYR A 116 9.60 6.89 7.50
C TYR A 116 11.13 6.94 7.56
N TYR A 117 11.79 8.01 7.08
CA TYR A 117 13.25 8.15 7.13
C TYR A 117 13.82 8.24 8.57
N THR A 118 13.86 7.07 9.18
CA THR A 118 14.63 6.65 10.35
C THR A 118 15.09 5.22 10.04
N ASP A 119 16.33 5.04 9.60
CA ASP A 119 17.11 3.78 9.59
C ASP A 119 16.45 2.44 9.18
N ARG A 120 15.41 2.40 8.33
CA ARG A 120 14.73 1.13 7.99
C ARG A 120 15.23 0.43 6.70
N SER A 121 15.89 -0.70 6.99
CA SER A 121 16.09 -2.00 6.32
C SER A 121 16.20 -2.15 4.78
N PRO A 122 17.28 -2.79 4.29
CA PRO A 122 17.41 -3.29 2.91
C PRO A 122 16.30 -4.24 2.43
N ASP A 123 15.52 -4.84 3.33
CA ASP A 123 14.55 -5.87 2.93
C ASP A 123 13.23 -5.30 2.41
N ALA A 124 12.82 -4.09 2.84
CA ALA A 124 11.72 -3.40 2.18
C ALA A 124 12.09 -2.99 0.74
N VAL A 125 13.38 -2.72 0.49
CA VAL A 125 13.91 -2.51 -0.87
C VAL A 125 13.88 -3.81 -1.67
N ARG A 126 14.28 -4.93 -1.06
CA ARG A 126 14.19 -6.26 -1.66
C ARG A 126 12.76 -6.60 -2.08
N GLU A 127 11.77 -6.29 -1.25
CA GLU A 127 10.35 -6.46 -1.60
C GLU A 127 9.98 -5.67 -2.87
N ILE A 128 10.38 -4.40 -2.97
CA ILE A 128 10.12 -3.58 -4.16
C ILE A 128 10.82 -4.16 -5.39
N VAL A 129 12.07 -4.59 -5.26
CA VAL A 129 12.84 -5.20 -6.37
C VAL A 129 12.13 -6.46 -6.85
N ALA A 130 11.74 -7.35 -5.93
CA ALA A 130 11.02 -8.59 -6.23
C ALA A 130 9.66 -8.30 -6.89
N LYS A 131 8.84 -7.42 -6.31
CA LYS A 131 7.53 -7.06 -6.88
C LYS A 131 7.66 -6.38 -8.25
N SER A 132 8.69 -5.56 -8.45
CA SER A 132 8.95 -4.88 -9.73
C SER A 132 9.31 -5.85 -10.85
N PHE A 133 9.99 -6.97 -10.55
CA PHE A 133 10.39 -7.95 -11.56
C PHE A 133 9.20 -8.42 -12.43
N LEU A 134 8.07 -8.78 -11.82
CA LEU A 134 6.92 -9.28 -12.57
C LEU A 134 6.32 -8.20 -13.49
N ILE A 135 6.28 -6.93 -13.06
CA ILE A 135 5.84 -5.82 -13.92
C ILE A 135 6.83 -5.63 -15.07
N LEU A 136 8.13 -5.57 -14.78
CA LEU A 136 9.17 -5.37 -15.78
C LEU A 136 9.17 -6.48 -16.84
N ARG A 137 9.05 -7.75 -16.41
CA ARG A 137 8.91 -8.90 -17.29
C ARG A 137 7.68 -8.79 -18.18
N ASP A 138 6.49 -8.65 -17.57
CA ASP A 138 5.23 -8.72 -18.28
C ASP A 138 5.05 -7.53 -19.21
N PHE A 139 5.52 -6.36 -18.80
CA PHE A 139 5.48 -5.15 -19.61
C PHE A 139 6.44 -5.22 -20.81
N ALA A 140 7.68 -5.69 -20.61
CA ALA A 140 8.61 -5.89 -21.71
C ALA A 140 8.04 -6.85 -22.77
N VAL A 141 7.54 -8.01 -22.35
CA VAL A 141 7.01 -9.02 -23.27
C VAL A 141 5.68 -8.60 -23.90
N SER A 142 4.72 -8.19 -23.08
CA SER A 142 3.33 -8.02 -23.54
C SER A 142 3.03 -6.62 -24.07
N ALA A 143 3.70 -5.60 -23.53
CA ALA A 143 3.46 -4.22 -23.94
C ALA A 143 4.50 -3.73 -24.94
N LEU A 144 5.78 -4.09 -24.81
CA LEU A 144 6.85 -3.63 -25.72
C LEU A 144 7.20 -4.64 -26.83
N ASP A 145 6.80 -5.91 -26.72
CA ASP A 145 7.19 -6.98 -27.65
C ASP A 145 8.72 -7.18 -27.71
N GLU A 146 9.38 -7.00 -26.56
CA GLU A 146 10.84 -7.07 -26.40
C GLU A 146 11.25 -8.26 -25.52
N ASP A 147 12.43 -8.81 -25.76
CA ASP A 147 13.04 -9.80 -24.87
C ASP A 147 13.60 -9.10 -23.61
N PRO A 148 13.16 -9.47 -22.39
CA PRO A 148 13.60 -8.77 -21.17
C PRO A 148 15.11 -8.86 -20.89
N ILE A 149 15.78 -9.94 -21.32
CA ILE A 149 17.22 -10.12 -21.11
C ILE A 149 17.97 -9.17 -22.04
N GLU A 150 17.55 -9.06 -23.29
CA GLU A 150 18.12 -8.11 -24.24
C GLU A 150 17.84 -6.65 -23.83
N LEU A 151 16.63 -6.37 -23.35
CA LEU A 151 16.20 -5.02 -22.98
C LEU A 151 16.91 -4.48 -21.73
N PHE A 152 16.97 -5.28 -20.66
CA PHE A 152 17.55 -4.85 -19.38
C PHE A 152 19.02 -5.25 -19.20
N GLY A 153 19.53 -6.15 -20.03
CA GLY A 153 20.87 -6.71 -19.91
C GLY A 153 20.93 -7.86 -18.91
N VAL A 154 21.84 -8.81 -19.18
CA VAL A 154 21.98 -10.09 -18.47
C VAL A 154 22.17 -9.91 -16.96
N ASP A 155 23.01 -8.97 -16.54
CA ASP A 155 23.35 -8.78 -15.12
C ASP A 155 22.14 -8.24 -14.33
N CYS A 156 21.50 -7.19 -14.85
CA CYS A 156 20.29 -6.60 -14.26
C CYS A 156 19.16 -7.63 -14.20
N TRP A 157 18.94 -8.37 -15.29
CA TRP A 157 17.89 -9.38 -15.36
C TRP A 157 18.11 -10.51 -14.37
N SER A 158 19.34 -11.03 -14.29
CA SER A 158 19.69 -12.13 -13.37
C SER A 158 19.48 -11.73 -11.91
N ALA A 159 19.86 -10.49 -11.54
CA ALA A 159 19.65 -9.96 -10.21
C ALA A 159 18.17 -9.83 -9.83
N LEU A 160 17.33 -9.34 -10.76
CA LEU A 160 15.89 -9.23 -10.55
C LEU A 160 15.24 -10.62 -10.38
N LEU A 161 15.61 -11.57 -11.24
CA LEU A 161 15.09 -12.94 -11.20
C LEU A 161 15.45 -13.64 -9.87
N GLU A 162 16.73 -13.64 -9.49
CA GLU A 162 17.18 -14.25 -8.24
C GLU A 162 16.50 -13.63 -7.02
N THR A 163 16.39 -12.30 -6.99
CA THR A 163 15.75 -11.58 -5.89
C THR A 163 14.27 -11.95 -5.78
N ASN A 164 13.55 -12.00 -6.91
CA ASN A 164 12.15 -12.39 -6.95
C ASN A 164 11.93 -13.83 -6.48
N ASP A 165 12.77 -14.77 -6.93
CA ASP A 165 12.61 -16.19 -6.60
C ASP A 165 12.80 -16.45 -5.09
N VAL A 166 13.85 -15.85 -4.50
CA VAL A 166 14.11 -15.97 -3.06
C VAL A 166 12.98 -15.30 -2.27
N TYR A 167 12.58 -14.08 -2.65
CA TYR A 167 11.55 -13.33 -1.95
C TYR A 167 10.19 -14.05 -2.00
N ALA A 168 9.77 -14.56 -3.17
CA ALA A 168 8.51 -15.27 -3.33
C ALA A 168 8.45 -16.57 -2.50
N ALA A 169 9.58 -17.28 -2.36
CA ALA A 169 9.66 -18.47 -1.52
C ALA A 169 9.48 -18.13 -0.03
N GLU A 170 10.14 -17.07 0.45
CA GLU A 170 10.01 -16.62 1.84
C GLU A 170 8.62 -16.03 2.13
N GLU A 171 8.06 -15.23 1.22
CA GLU A 171 6.72 -14.64 1.34
C GLU A 171 5.66 -15.75 1.45
N LYS A 172 5.76 -16.77 0.61
CA LYS A 172 4.88 -17.93 0.68
C LYS A 172 4.97 -18.66 2.02
N ALA A 173 6.19 -18.92 2.52
CA ALA A 173 6.38 -19.60 3.80
C ALA A 173 5.82 -18.78 4.98
N CYS A 174 6.02 -17.47 4.97
CA CYS A 174 5.46 -16.54 5.94
C CYS A 174 3.92 -16.58 5.92
N HIS A 175 3.33 -16.48 4.73
CA HIS A 175 1.89 -16.51 4.55
C HIS A 175 1.27 -17.83 5.03
N GLU A 176 1.87 -18.96 4.69
CA GLU A 176 1.45 -20.29 5.16
C GLU A 176 1.54 -20.43 6.69
N SER A 177 2.53 -19.79 7.33
CA SER A 177 2.65 -19.76 8.79
C SER A 177 1.51 -18.95 9.43
N ILE A 178 1.21 -17.76 8.90
CA ILE A 178 0.14 -16.89 9.40
C ILE A 178 -1.26 -17.49 9.20
N GLN A 179 -1.49 -18.19 8.08
CA GLN A 179 -2.78 -18.84 7.78
C GLN A 179 -3.13 -20.01 8.71
N LYS A 180 -2.16 -20.57 9.43
CA LYS A 180 -2.42 -21.67 10.39
C LYS A 180 -3.07 -21.18 11.68
N ILE A 181 -2.93 -19.89 11.99
CA ILE A 181 -3.55 -19.30 13.17
C ILE A 181 -5.06 -19.24 12.96
N ASN A 182 -5.82 -19.62 13.98
CA ASN A 182 -7.27 -19.49 13.98
C ASN A 182 -7.67 -18.05 14.35
N TRP A 183 -7.70 -17.17 13.35
CA TRP A 183 -8.12 -15.79 13.49
C TRP A 183 -9.62 -15.71 13.79
N LYS A 184 -10.02 -14.87 14.75
CA LYS A 184 -11.41 -14.81 15.23
C LYS A 184 -12.31 -13.93 14.35
N TYR A 185 -11.77 -12.85 13.79
CA TYR A 185 -12.53 -11.82 13.10
C TYR A 185 -12.13 -11.70 11.64
N SER A 186 -13.12 -11.55 10.76
CA SER A 186 -12.90 -11.40 9.32
C SER A 186 -12.13 -10.12 8.99
N THR A 187 -12.41 -9.04 9.71
CA THR A 187 -11.69 -7.77 9.58
C THR A 187 -10.20 -7.94 9.90
N VAL A 188 -9.86 -8.82 10.87
CA VAL A 188 -8.45 -9.11 11.19
C VAL A 188 -7.79 -9.86 10.05
N GLU A 189 -8.43 -10.90 9.50
CA GLU A 189 -7.89 -11.65 8.37
C GLU A 189 -7.57 -10.76 7.17
N ASP A 190 -8.43 -9.78 6.90
CA ASP A 190 -8.19 -8.77 5.86
C ASP A 190 -7.06 -7.80 6.22
N ALA A 191 -6.98 -7.37 7.48
CA ALA A 191 -5.94 -6.46 7.97
C ALA A 191 -4.54 -7.07 7.92
N LEU A 192 -4.41 -8.40 7.97
CA LEU A 192 -3.12 -9.10 7.86
C LEU A 192 -2.40 -8.83 6.52
N LYS A 193 -3.10 -8.36 5.49
CA LYS A 193 -2.48 -7.93 4.21
C LYS A 193 -1.58 -6.70 4.40
N GLU A 194 -1.91 -5.86 5.38
CA GLU A 194 -1.16 -4.65 5.74
C GLU A 194 -0.11 -4.94 6.84
N LEU A 195 0.05 -6.20 7.28
CA LEU A 195 0.99 -6.56 8.34
C LEU A 195 2.45 -6.24 7.96
N ARG A 196 3.12 -5.43 8.78
CA ARG A 196 4.52 -5.02 8.59
C ARG A 196 5.33 -5.15 9.87
N CYS A 197 6.62 -5.46 9.71
CA CYS A 197 7.52 -5.57 10.84
C CYS A 197 7.76 -4.18 11.46
N PRO A 198 7.56 -3.99 12.77
CA PRO A 198 7.75 -2.69 13.41
C PRO A 198 9.21 -2.26 13.50
N ALA A 199 10.17 -3.14 13.21
CA ALA A 199 11.60 -2.79 13.16
C ALA A 199 12.07 -2.43 11.74
N CYS A 200 11.64 -3.19 10.73
CA CYS A 200 12.27 -3.16 9.41
C CYS A 200 11.29 -2.91 8.25
N HIS A 201 9.99 -2.84 8.53
CA HIS A 201 8.90 -2.64 7.57
C HIS A 201 8.80 -3.74 6.49
N SER A 202 9.46 -4.88 6.68
CA SER A 202 9.26 -6.06 5.81
C SER A 202 7.88 -6.66 6.06
N SER A 203 7.26 -7.16 4.99
CA SER A 203 6.05 -7.98 5.05
C SER A 203 6.33 -9.47 5.32
N LEU A 204 7.61 -9.89 5.35
CA LEU A 204 8.00 -11.29 5.60
C LEU A 204 7.90 -11.62 7.09
N ILE A 205 6.67 -11.91 7.54
CA ILE A 205 6.33 -12.13 8.94
C ILE A 205 5.73 -13.52 9.10
N GLU A 206 6.28 -14.29 10.03
CA GLU A 206 5.80 -15.62 10.39
C GLU A 206 5.28 -15.64 11.83
N SER A 207 4.39 -16.58 12.12
CA SER A 207 4.05 -16.93 13.49
C SER A 207 5.23 -17.63 14.16
N THR A 208 5.50 -17.29 15.42
CA THR A 208 6.55 -17.94 16.21
C THR A 208 6.12 -19.31 16.74
N ASN A 209 4.82 -19.51 16.91
CA ASN A 209 4.24 -20.72 17.44
C ASN A 209 2.83 -20.98 16.87
N GLU A 210 2.65 -22.16 16.29
CA GLU A 210 1.38 -22.56 15.66
C GLU A 210 0.25 -22.82 16.68
N THR A 211 0.58 -22.92 17.98
CA THR A 211 -0.42 -23.11 19.04
C THR A 211 -0.85 -21.81 19.70
N ASP A 212 -0.35 -20.66 19.22
CA ASP A 212 -0.76 -19.36 19.76
C ASP A 212 -2.26 -19.16 19.50
N THR A 213 -2.92 -18.57 20.50
CA THR A 213 -4.35 -18.33 20.47
C THR A 213 -4.59 -16.83 20.41
N TYR A 214 -5.34 -16.40 19.41
CA TYR A 214 -5.79 -15.03 19.29
C TYR A 214 -6.40 -14.52 20.61
N PRO A 215 -6.08 -13.28 21.05
CA PRO A 215 -5.24 -12.28 20.38
C PRO A 215 -3.73 -12.41 20.67
N ASP A 216 -3.34 -13.28 21.60
CA ASP A 216 -1.97 -13.48 22.08
C ASP A 216 -1.12 -14.28 21.08
N ILE A 217 -0.61 -13.59 20.06
CA ILE A 217 0.14 -14.20 18.97
C ILE A 217 1.53 -13.59 18.88
N GLY A 218 2.56 -14.44 19.01
CA GLY A 218 3.95 -14.05 18.79
C GLY A 218 4.32 -14.12 17.32
N LEU A 219 4.91 -13.03 16.82
CA LEU A 219 5.32 -12.87 15.43
C LEU A 219 6.83 -12.66 15.33
N ARG A 220 7.41 -13.14 14.22
CA ARG A 220 8.82 -12.94 13.90
C ARG A 220 8.97 -12.46 12.46
N CYS A 221 9.81 -11.47 12.28
CA CYS A 221 10.22 -11.03 10.95
C CYS A 221 11.35 -11.88 10.40
N LYS A 222 11.17 -12.52 9.23
CA LYS A 222 12.22 -13.30 8.55
C LYS A 222 13.38 -12.46 8.04
N SER A 223 13.12 -11.19 7.75
CA SER A 223 14.11 -10.26 7.23
C SER A 223 15.12 -9.81 8.30
N CYS A 224 14.63 -9.33 9.44
CA CYS A 224 15.49 -8.77 10.49
C CYS A 224 15.57 -9.60 11.77
N SER A 225 14.86 -10.73 11.85
CA SER A 225 14.75 -11.59 13.04
C SER A 225 14.18 -10.91 14.28
N HIS A 226 13.50 -9.77 14.13
CA HIS A 226 12.83 -9.11 15.25
C HIS A 226 11.56 -9.88 15.64
N ASP A 227 11.46 -10.22 16.92
CA ASP A 227 10.27 -10.79 17.56
C ASP A 227 9.39 -9.68 18.13
N PHE A 228 8.08 -9.77 17.94
CA PHE A 228 7.08 -8.81 18.41
C PHE A 228 5.72 -9.48 18.59
N GLN A 229 4.79 -8.84 19.29
CA GLN A 229 3.41 -9.34 19.48
C GLN A 229 2.47 -8.77 18.43
N PHE A 230 1.43 -9.54 18.07
CA PHE A 230 0.35 -9.07 17.19
C PHE A 230 -0.31 -7.78 17.70
N GLU A 231 -0.47 -7.66 19.02
CA GLU A 231 -1.01 -6.47 19.67
C GLU A 231 -0.22 -5.19 19.34
N GLU A 232 1.08 -5.29 19.05
CA GLU A 232 1.95 -4.13 18.73
C GLU A 232 1.70 -3.55 17.34
N VAL A 233 1.08 -4.31 16.43
CA VAL A 233 0.97 -3.97 15.01
C VAL A 233 -0.47 -3.89 14.50
N ILE A 234 -1.43 -4.46 15.24
CA ILE A 234 -2.83 -4.53 14.78
C ILE A 234 -3.47 -3.14 14.59
N GLU A 235 -3.13 -2.16 15.42
CA GLU A 235 -3.66 -0.79 15.28
C GLU A 235 -3.26 -0.15 13.93
N GLU A 236 -1.99 -0.31 13.54
CA GLU A 236 -1.49 0.15 12.24
C GLU A 236 -2.15 -0.62 11.09
N CYS A 237 -2.31 -1.94 11.23
CA CYS A 237 -2.96 -2.78 10.21
C CYS A 237 -4.42 -2.36 9.98
N ILE A 238 -5.17 -2.07 11.04
CA ILE A 238 -6.56 -1.59 10.95
C ILE A 238 -6.62 -0.20 10.30
N SER A 239 -5.75 0.71 10.72
CA SER A 239 -5.64 2.03 10.11
C SER A 239 -5.35 1.93 8.61
N ASP A 240 -4.39 1.11 8.20
CA ASP A 240 -4.03 0.95 6.79
C ASP A 240 -5.13 0.30 5.96
N LEU A 241 -5.84 -0.68 6.52
CA LEU A 241 -6.98 -1.33 5.86
C LEU A 241 -8.17 -0.39 5.70
N LEU A 242 -8.55 0.32 6.78
CA LEU A 242 -9.84 1.01 6.87
C LEU A 242 -9.76 2.53 6.67
N SER A 243 -8.58 3.14 6.62
CA SER A 243 -8.42 4.60 6.47
C SER A 243 -9.18 5.17 5.27
N GLY A 244 -9.20 4.46 4.13
CA GLY A 244 -9.96 4.87 2.95
C GLY A 244 -11.47 4.89 3.20
N ALA A 245 -11.99 3.83 3.84
CA ALA A 245 -13.41 3.73 4.20
C ALA A 245 -13.79 4.79 5.25
N ALA A 246 -12.96 4.99 6.27
CA ALA A 246 -13.15 6.01 7.29
C ALA A 246 -13.19 7.42 6.69
N HIS A 247 -12.26 7.75 5.79
CA HIS A 247 -12.24 9.05 5.11
C HIS A 247 -13.49 9.29 4.26
N HIS A 248 -13.99 8.26 3.58
CA HIS A 248 -15.22 8.36 2.79
C HIS A 248 -16.44 8.55 3.69
N ALA A 249 -16.58 7.74 4.74
CA ALA A 249 -17.69 7.85 5.68
C ALA A 249 -17.76 9.25 6.30
N ILE A 250 -16.63 9.79 6.76
CA ILE A 250 -16.55 11.14 7.35
C ILE A 250 -16.95 12.22 6.33
N LYS A 251 -16.50 12.10 5.07
CA LYS A 251 -16.86 13.06 4.01
C LYS A 251 -18.36 13.06 3.70
N ASP A 252 -18.99 11.91 3.81
CA ASP A 252 -20.42 11.72 3.57
C ASP A 252 -21.26 12.01 4.82
N GLY A 253 -20.63 12.46 5.92
CA GLY A 253 -21.28 12.79 7.18
C GLY A 253 -21.71 11.58 8.01
N GLY A 254 -21.15 10.40 7.74
CA GLY A 254 -21.28 9.19 8.53
C GLY A 254 -20.15 9.02 9.54
N ASP A 255 -20.20 7.89 10.26
CA ASP A 255 -19.26 7.55 11.33
C ASP A 255 -18.10 6.68 10.82
N SER A 256 -16.97 6.72 11.54
CA SER A 256 -15.83 5.85 11.27
C SER A 256 -16.19 4.37 11.45
N PRO A 257 -15.67 3.44 10.61
CA PRO A 257 -15.92 2.00 10.76
C PRO A 257 -15.21 1.37 11.97
N TYR A 258 -14.29 2.11 12.60
CA TYR A 258 -13.63 1.72 13.84
C TYR A 258 -13.48 2.91 14.80
N GLY A 259 -13.25 2.62 16.08
CA GLY A 259 -13.03 3.62 17.12
C GLY A 259 -12.01 3.19 18.17
N LYS A 260 -11.78 4.08 19.13
CA LYS A 260 -10.86 3.86 20.23
C LYS A 260 -11.47 2.94 21.28
N CYS A 261 -10.82 1.81 21.55
CA CYS A 261 -11.23 0.90 22.60
C CYS A 261 -11.04 1.55 23.99
N PRO A 262 -12.04 1.52 24.89
CA PRO A 262 -11.95 2.12 26.22
C PRO A 262 -10.98 1.37 27.17
N HIS A 263 -10.72 0.08 26.90
CA HIS A 263 -9.82 -0.73 27.73
C HIS A 263 -8.34 -0.62 27.32
N CYS A 264 -8.01 -0.84 26.05
CA CYS A 264 -6.61 -0.80 25.58
C CYS A 264 -6.19 0.53 24.93
N PHE A 265 -7.11 1.48 24.76
CA PHE A 265 -6.90 2.82 24.17
C PHE A 265 -6.40 2.87 22.73
N LYS A 266 -6.32 1.71 22.06
CA LYS A 266 -6.00 1.58 20.63
C LYS A 266 -7.22 1.83 19.77
N ASP A 267 -7.01 2.39 18.59
CA ASP A 267 -8.03 2.61 17.56
C ASP A 267 -8.36 1.29 16.83
N THR A 268 -8.80 0.29 17.60
CA THR A 268 -9.00 -1.11 17.17
C THR A 268 -10.37 -1.67 17.57
N TYR A 269 -11.31 -0.83 18.00
CA TYR A 269 -12.70 -1.26 18.19
C TYR A 269 -13.41 -1.26 16.84
N ILE A 270 -13.77 -2.42 16.31
CA ILE A 270 -14.43 -2.55 15.00
C ILE A 270 -15.94 -2.63 15.22
N PHE A 271 -16.70 -1.67 14.70
CA PHE A 271 -18.15 -1.60 14.95
C PHE A 271 -18.91 -2.79 14.33
N GLU A 272 -18.48 -3.29 13.18
CA GLU A 272 -19.07 -4.48 12.55
C GLU A 272 -18.89 -5.74 13.40
N GLU A 273 -17.73 -5.88 14.04
CA GLU A 273 -17.39 -7.03 14.89
C GLU A 273 -17.86 -6.85 16.35
N ASN A 274 -18.39 -5.66 16.71
CA ASN A 274 -18.80 -5.25 18.06
C ASN A 274 -17.75 -5.54 19.15
N CYS A 275 -16.47 -5.41 18.82
CA CYS A 275 -15.39 -5.81 19.71
C CYS A 275 -14.07 -5.09 19.36
N CYS A 276 -13.20 -4.96 20.36
CA CYS A 276 -11.82 -4.59 20.16
C CYS A 276 -11.00 -5.75 19.63
N VAL A 277 -10.48 -5.64 18.40
CA VAL A 277 -9.65 -6.69 17.79
C VAL A 277 -8.22 -6.76 18.32
N ALA A 278 -7.86 -5.92 19.29
CA ALA A 278 -6.56 -5.99 19.97
C ALA A 278 -6.63 -6.70 21.33
N CYS A 279 -7.72 -6.52 22.09
CA CYS A 279 -7.83 -7.04 23.46
C CYS A 279 -9.13 -7.80 23.75
N GLU A 280 -9.97 -8.03 22.73
CA GLU A 280 -11.26 -8.72 22.81
C GLU A 280 -12.33 -8.07 23.68
N ASP A 281 -12.12 -6.82 24.09
CA ASP A 281 -13.08 -6.09 24.91
C ASP A 281 -14.33 -5.68 24.12
N GLU A 282 -15.50 -5.86 24.73
CA GLU A 282 -16.81 -5.47 24.19
C GLU A 282 -17.32 -4.23 24.95
N LEU A 283 -18.45 -3.63 24.52
CA LEU A 283 -19.05 -2.54 25.29
C LEU A 283 -19.56 -3.07 26.64
N GLU A 284 -19.08 -2.48 27.73
CA GLU A 284 -19.58 -2.79 29.08
C GLU A 284 -21.03 -2.34 29.24
N PHE A 285 -21.36 -1.16 28.72
CA PHE A 285 -22.70 -0.59 28.76
C PHE A 285 -23.29 -0.51 27.37
N THR A 286 -24.38 -1.24 27.12
CA THR A 286 -25.07 -1.26 25.80
C THR A 286 -26.33 -0.41 25.77
N GLU A 287 -26.93 -0.13 26.93
CA GLU A 287 -28.17 0.65 27.07
C GLU A 287 -28.12 1.57 28.28
N CYS A 288 -28.68 2.77 28.13
CA CYS A 288 -28.74 3.77 29.19
C CYS A 288 -29.63 3.27 30.34
N ILE A 289 -29.09 3.22 31.55
CA ILE A 289 -29.82 2.78 32.76
C ILE A 289 -31.06 3.62 33.10
N ARG A 290 -31.22 4.82 32.49
CA ARG A 290 -32.33 5.74 32.76
C ARG A 290 -33.36 5.82 31.63
N CYS A 291 -32.92 5.79 30.38
CA CYS A 291 -33.79 6.03 29.22
C CYS A 291 -33.70 4.96 28.14
N GLU A 292 -32.97 3.86 28.40
CA GLU A 292 -32.89 2.66 27.55
C GLU A 292 -32.37 2.94 26.12
N THR A 293 -31.78 4.12 25.90
CA THR A 293 -31.15 4.46 24.62
C THR A 293 -29.87 3.65 24.48
N SER A 294 -29.62 3.11 23.28
CA SER A 294 -28.38 2.39 22.98
C SER A 294 -27.15 3.26 23.21
N LEU A 295 -26.12 2.68 23.79
CA LEU A 295 -24.87 3.34 24.16
C LEU A 295 -23.75 2.94 23.20
N GLY A 296 -22.93 3.93 22.82
CA GLY A 296 -21.75 3.72 22.00
C GLY A 296 -20.45 3.84 22.80
N LEU A 297 -19.32 3.90 22.09
CA LEU A 297 -17.99 4.09 22.70
C LEU A 297 -17.91 5.38 23.54
N ASP A 298 -18.52 6.46 23.07
CA ASP A 298 -18.52 7.76 23.76
C ASP A 298 -19.27 7.74 25.10
N ASP A 299 -20.15 6.75 25.31
CA ASP A 299 -20.95 6.61 26.52
C ASP A 299 -20.30 5.69 27.56
N GLN A 300 -19.24 4.94 27.22
CA GLN A 300 -18.65 3.95 28.13
C GLN A 300 -18.03 4.58 29.39
N PHE A 301 -17.72 5.87 29.35
CA PHE A 301 -17.18 6.63 30.48
C PHE A 301 -18.24 7.26 31.38
N ASN A 302 -19.53 7.05 31.09
CA ASN A 302 -20.65 7.69 31.78
C ASN A 302 -21.36 6.74 32.78
N ASP A 303 -20.68 5.69 33.25
CA ASP A 303 -21.21 4.72 34.22
C ASP A 303 -22.61 4.16 33.84
N GLY A 304 -22.81 3.84 32.56
CA GLY A 304 -24.07 3.32 32.02
C GLY A 304 -25.14 4.37 31.70
N LEU A 305 -24.81 5.66 31.70
CA LEU A 305 -25.70 6.75 31.27
C LEU A 305 -25.37 7.19 29.84
N CYS A 306 -26.38 7.50 29.02
CA CYS A 306 -26.11 8.20 27.76
C CYS A 306 -25.63 9.64 28.05
N GLY A 307 -24.91 10.25 27.11
CA GLY A 307 -24.37 11.61 27.29
C GLY A 307 -25.40 12.66 27.75
N TYR A 308 -26.67 12.57 27.30
CA TYR A 308 -27.73 13.45 27.79
C TYR A 308 -28.10 13.17 29.26
N CYS A 309 -28.22 11.90 29.65
CA CYS A 309 -28.57 11.54 31.01
C CYS A 309 -27.44 11.88 31.98
N GLN A 310 -26.18 11.70 31.57
CA GLN A 310 -24.99 12.12 32.31
C GLN A 310 -24.99 13.63 32.55
N TYR A 311 -25.18 14.42 31.49
CA TYR A 311 -25.25 15.88 31.59
C TYR A 311 -26.33 16.37 32.57
N VAL A 312 -27.51 15.74 32.55
CA VAL A 312 -28.60 16.07 33.50
C VAL A 312 -28.23 15.68 34.93
N TYR A 313 -27.56 14.54 35.12
CA TYR A 313 -27.12 14.07 36.42
C TYR A 313 -26.09 15.03 37.04
N GLU A 314 -25.05 15.41 36.29
CA GLU A 314 -24.03 16.36 36.73
C GLU A 314 -24.64 17.70 37.15
N LYS A 315 -25.55 18.26 36.34
CA LYS A 315 -26.25 19.49 36.69
C LYS A 315 -27.06 19.42 37.98
N SER A 316 -27.61 18.25 38.31
CA SER A 316 -28.39 18.07 39.54
C SER A 316 -27.53 17.88 40.79
N MET A 317 -26.22 17.65 40.63
CA MET A 317 -25.26 17.54 41.74
C MET A 317 -24.59 18.88 42.10
N ASP A 318 -24.60 19.84 41.17
CA ASP A 318 -24.05 21.19 41.35
C ASP A 318 -25.02 22.18 42.04
N ASP A 319 -26.28 21.77 42.27
CA ASP A 319 -27.33 22.51 43.00
C ASP A 319 -27.47 22.04 44.47
#